data_AF-A0A2Z5EC66-F1
#
_entry.id   AF-A0A2Z5EC66-F1
#
_cell.length_a   1.000
_cell.length_b   1.000
_cell.length_c   1.000
_cell.angle_alpha   90.00
_cell.angle_beta   90.00
_cell.angle_gamma   90.00
#
_symmetry.space_group_name_H-M   'P 1'
#
loop_
_entity.id
_entity.type
_entity.pdbx_description
1 polymer ?
#
loop_
_entity_poly.entity_id
_entity_poly.type
_entity_poly.pdbx_seq_one_letter_code
_entity_poly.pdbx_strand_id
1 'polypeptide(L)' 'MAETPAAPLRAAVPLSAADIAAAAAARGLPILPECEAGVAANLALLARHARTMRGEAA' A
#
# COMPACT_ATOMS: atom_id res chain seq x y z
N MET A 1 -21.21 -6.69 -27.28
CA MET A 1 -20.41 -7.08 -26.10
C MET A 1 -20.25 -5.83 -25.24
N ALA A 2 -20.98 -5.71 -24.13
CA ALA A 2 -20.80 -4.59 -23.20
C ALA A 2 -19.60 -4.93 -22.30
N GLU A 3 -18.54 -4.14 -22.37
CA GLU A 3 -17.39 -4.25 -21.49
C GLU A 3 -17.84 -3.89 -20.07
N THR A 4 -17.78 -4.86 -19.15
CA THR A 4 -18.04 -4.59 -17.74
C THR A 4 -16.92 -3.67 -17.23
N PRO A 5 -17.22 -2.47 -16.69
CA PRO A 5 -16.18 -1.65 -16.10
C PRO A 5 -15.59 -2.41 -14.92
N ALA A 6 -14.31 -2.74 -14.98
CA ALA A 6 -13.60 -3.26 -13.82
C ALA A 6 -13.75 -2.24 -12.69
N ALA A 7 -14.37 -2.65 -11.58
CA ALA A 7 -14.43 -1.81 -10.39
C ALA A 7 -13.01 -1.33 -10.07
N PRO A 8 -12.80 -0.06 -9.71
CA PRO A 8 -11.47 0.42 -9.38
C PRO A 8 -10.94 -0.45 -8.25
N LEU A 9 -9.90 -1.25 -8.55
CA LEU A 9 -9.15 -1.98 -7.56
C LEU A 9 -8.64 -0.94 -6.57
N ARG A 10 -9.30 -0.82 -5.41
CA ARG A 10 -8.84 0.05 -4.33
C ARG A 10 -7.46 -0.47 -3.95
N ALA A 11 -6.41 0.21 -4.41
CA ALA A 11 -5.05 -0.17 -4.11
C ALA A 11 -4.88 -0.15 -2.59
N ALA A 12 -4.78 -1.33 -1.98
CA ALA A 12 -4.52 -1.46 -0.56
C ALA A 12 -3.08 -1.00 -0.29
N VAL A 13 -2.89 -0.25 0.79
CA VAL A 13 -1.54 0.12 1.25
C VAL A 13 -0.87 -1.16 1.78
N PRO A 14 0.33 -1.54 1.30
CA PRO A 14 1.01 -2.75 1.78
C PRO A 14 1.43 -2.55 3.24
N LEU A 15 1.12 -3.53 4.09
CA LEU A 15 1.36 -3.45 5.55
C LEU A 15 2.26 -4.56 6.07
N SER A 16 2.33 -5.71 5.39
CA SER A 16 3.28 -6.76 5.77
C SER A 16 4.64 -6.52 5.12
N ALA A 17 5.72 -6.97 5.75
CA ALA A 17 7.06 -6.87 5.17
C ALA A 17 7.14 -7.52 3.77
N ALA A 18 6.44 -8.63 3.56
CA ALA A 18 6.38 -9.31 2.28
C ALA A 18 5.68 -8.46 1.20
N ASP A 19 4.54 -7.85 1.53
CA ASP A 19 3.81 -6.99 0.59
C ASP A 19 4.60 -5.73 0.25
N ILE A 20 5.28 -5.15 1.24
CA ILE A 20 6.15 -3.98 1.07
C ILE A 20 7.30 -4.33 0.12
N ALA A 21 7.99 -5.45 0.35
CA ALA A 21 9.07 -5.92 -0.50
C ALA A 21 8.60 -6.24 -1.92
N ALA A 22 7.44 -6.90 -2.07
CA ALA A 22 6.87 -7.19 -3.38
C ALA A 22 6.49 -5.92 -4.15
N ALA A 23 5.87 -4.93 -3.48
CA ALA A 23 5.50 -3.66 -4.08
C ALA A 23 6.72 -2.83 -4.49
N ALA A 24 7.78 -2.85 -3.67
CA ALA A 24 9.07 -2.23 -3.93
C ALA A 24 9.77 -2.86 -5.15
N ALA A 25 9.83 -4.19 -5.20
CA ALA A 25 10.42 -4.95 -6.31
C ALA A 25 9.67 -4.71 -7.63
N ALA A 26 8.33 -4.73 -7.61
CA ALA A 26 7.50 -4.45 -8.78
C ALA A 26 7.71 -3.03 -9.35
N ARG A 27 8.23 -2.11 -8.54
CA ARG A 27 8.54 -0.72 -8.92
C ARG A 27 10.02 -0.49 -9.23
N GLY A 28 10.89 -1.51 -9.06
CA GLY A 28 12.34 -1.35 -9.20
C GLY A 28 12.95 -0.43 -8.14
N LEU A 29 12.33 -0.33 -6.96
CA LEU A 29 12.76 0.53 -5.85
C LEU A 29 13.26 -0.35 -4.68
N PRO A 30 14.50 -0.87 -4.72
CA PRO A 30 15.02 -1.65 -3.59
C PRO A 30 15.04 -0.81 -2.31
N ILE A 31 14.51 -1.37 -1.23
CA ILE A 31 14.53 -0.74 0.10
C ILE A 31 15.82 -1.18 0.80
N LEU A 32 16.63 -0.22 1.22
CA LEU A 32 17.83 -0.52 2.01
C LEU A 32 17.42 -0.96 3.43
N PRO A 33 18.18 -1.88 4.08
CA PRO A 33 17.84 -2.39 5.40
C PRO A 33 17.60 -1.30 6.45
N GLU A 34 18.40 -0.24 6.44
CA GLU A 34 18.28 0.92 7.34
C GLU A 34 16.98 1.72 7.13
N CYS A 35 16.33 1.59 5.97
CA CYS A 35 15.09 2.28 5.63
C CYS A 35 13.83 1.46 5.95
N GLU A 36 13.94 0.15 6.17
CA GLU A 36 12.79 -0.75 6.28
C GLU A 36 11.80 -0.33 7.37
N ALA A 37 12.30 -0.02 8.57
CA ALA A 37 11.47 0.41 9.69
C ALA A 37 10.71 1.73 9.40
N GLY A 38 11.39 2.69 8.76
CA GLY A 38 10.78 3.97 8.38
C GLY A 38 9.73 3.83 7.29
N VAL A 39 10.00 2.98 6.29
CA VAL A 39 9.03 2.67 5.22
C VAL A 39 7.79 2.02 5.80
N ALA A 40 7.95 1.02 6.67
CA ALA A 40 6.84 0.33 7.32
C ALA A 40 5.99 1.31 8.16
N ALA A 41 6.62 2.19 8.95
CA ALA A 41 5.92 3.19 9.74
C ALA A 41 5.12 4.18 8.88
N ASN A 42 5.70 4.67 7.79
CA ASN A 42 5.02 5.60 6.88
C ASN A 42 3.84 4.94 6.16
N LEU A 43 3.98 3.68 5.75
CA LEU A 43 2.89 2.93 5.12
C LEU A 43 1.76 2.65 6.11
N ALA A 44 2.07 2.36 7.38
CA ALA A 44 1.06 2.23 8.42
C ALA A 44 0.29 3.55 8.63
N LEU A 45 1.01 4.68 8.66
CA LEU A 45 0.38 6.01 8.76
C LEU A 45 -0.51 6.30 7.54
N LEU A 46 -0.04 6.02 6.34
CA LEU A 46 -0.80 6.19 5.10
C LEU A 46 -2.04 5.29 5.07
N ALA A 47 -1.93 4.05 5.53
CA ALA A 47 -3.06 3.12 5.60
C ALA A 47 -4.14 3.66 6.54
N ARG A 48 -3.75 4.15 7.73
CA ARG A 48 -4.68 4.80 8.66
C ARG A 48 -5.34 6.02 8.03
N HIS A 49 -4.57 6.89 7.38
CA HIS A 49 -5.12 8.07 6.71
C HIS A 49 -6.10 7.69 5.59
N ALA A 50 -5.77 6.67 4.80
CA ALA A 50 -6.64 6.16 3.75
C ALA A 50 -7.95 5.59 4.32
N ARG A 51 -7.93 4.91 5.47
CA ARG A 51 -9.16 4.48 6.18
C ARG A 51 -10.03 5.68 6.57
N THR A 52 -9.44 6.70 7.20
CA THR A 52 -10.14 7.94 7.57
C THR A 52 -10.77 8.62 6.35
N MET A 53 -10.05 8.74 5.23
CA MET A 53 -10.57 9.33 3.99
C MET A 53 -11.71 8.50 3.37
N ARG A 54 -11.78 7.20 3.65
CA ARG A 54 -12.89 6.32 3.25
C ARG A 54 -14.07 6.33 4.23
N GLY A 55 -14.00 7.09 5.32
CA GLY A 55 -15.01 7.09 6.38
C GLY A 55 -15.00 5.82 7.24
N GLU A 56 -13.94 5.02 7.15
CA GLU A 56 -13.74 3.84 8.00
C GLU A 56 -13.24 4.30 9.39
N ALA A 57 -13.70 3.63 10.45
CA ALA A 57 -13.19 3.89 11.79
C ALA A 57 -11.67 3.65 11.85
N ALA A 58 -10.96 4.53 12.56
CA ALA A 58 -9.50 4.56 12.62
C ALA A 58 -8.89 3.36 13.35
#